data_AF-A0A645IT91-F1
#
_entry.id   AF-A0A645IT91-F1
#
_cell.length_a   1.000
_cell.length_b   1.000
_cell.length_c   1.000
_cell.angle_alpha   90.00
_cell.angle_beta   90.00
_cell.angle_gamma   90.00
#
_symmetry.space_group_name_H-M   'P 1'
#
loop_
_entity.id
_entity.type
_entity.pdbx_description
1 polymer ?
#
loop_
_entity_poly.entity_id
_entity_poly.type
_entity_poly.pdbx_seq_one_letter_code
_entity_poly.pdbx_strand_id
1 'polypeptide(L)'
;MDIAEKIINRELQKDDQAYMEIAKKAVSGLKQADDFTLRVSRGEFDKYFKDGGQWLREGTDCGGFEAVCDPSLEPGALVIESDDEIVNAGVALQLEKTRQYLEEQVG
;
A
#
# COMPACT_ATOMS: atom_id res chain seq x y z
N MET A 1 -16.16 -1.80 -19.54
CA MET A 1 -14.69 -1.65 -19.67
C MET A 1 -14.04 -2.61 -18.68
N ASP A 2 -13.98 -3.92 -18.97
CA ASP A 2 -13.56 -4.96 -17.99
C ASP A 2 -12.10 -5.41 -18.16
N ILE A 3 -11.50 -5.07 -19.31
CA ILE A 3 -10.19 -5.59 -19.72
C ILE A 3 -9.04 -4.74 -19.18
N ALA A 4 -9.23 -3.42 -19.06
CA ALA A 4 -8.21 -2.52 -18.51
C ALA A 4 -7.95 -2.81 -17.03
N GLU A 5 -9.01 -3.04 -16.25
CA GLU A 5 -8.90 -3.37 -14.83
C GLU A 5 -8.16 -4.70 -14.64
N LYS A 6 -8.50 -5.74 -15.40
CA LYS A 6 -7.79 -7.03 -15.35
C LYS A 6 -6.34 -6.96 -15.81
N ILE A 7 -6.00 -6.12 -16.78
CA ILE A 7 -4.61 -5.98 -17.25
C ILE A 7 -3.79 -5.21 -16.21
N ILE A 8 -4.34 -4.13 -15.66
CA ILE A 8 -3.66 -3.31 -14.64
C ILE A 8 -3.49 -4.10 -13.33
N ASN A 9 -4.52 -4.81 -12.86
CA ASN A 9 -4.42 -5.67 -11.67
C ASN A 9 -3.39 -6.79 -11.86
N ARG A 10 -3.29 -7.34 -13.07
CA ARG A 10 -2.37 -8.46 -13.39
C ARG A 10 -0.93 -8.02 -13.61
N GLU A 11 -0.70 -6.78 -14.04
CA GLU A 11 0.63 -6.17 -14.14
C GLU A 11 1.10 -5.62 -12.78
N LEU A 12 0.22 -4.98 -11.99
CA LEU A 12 0.54 -4.53 -10.62
C LEU A 12 0.81 -5.70 -9.67
N GLN A 13 0.17 -6.85 -9.85
CA GLN A 13 0.51 -8.07 -9.11
C GLN A 13 1.87 -8.67 -9.48
N LYS A 14 2.45 -8.28 -10.62
CA LYS A 14 3.78 -8.74 -11.07
C LYS A 14 4.89 -7.75 -10.75
N ASP A 15 4.56 -6.47 -10.61
CA ASP A 15 5.55 -5.42 -10.40
C ASP A 15 5.72 -5.14 -8.90
N ASP A 16 6.58 -5.95 -8.26
CA ASP A 16 7.07 -5.74 -6.89
C ASP A 16 7.43 -4.28 -6.63
N GLN A 17 8.04 -3.64 -7.62
CA GLN A 17 8.49 -2.25 -7.55
C GLN A 17 7.33 -1.27 -7.40
N ALA A 18 6.21 -1.48 -8.11
CA ALA A 18 5.04 -0.61 -8.00
C ALA A 18 4.40 -0.69 -6.60
N TYR A 19 4.30 -1.90 -6.05
CA TYR A 19 3.80 -2.08 -4.68
C TYR A 19 4.71 -1.39 -3.66
N MET A 20 6.03 -1.56 -3.80
CA MET A 20 7.01 -0.92 -2.93
C MET A 20 6.91 0.61 -2.96
N GLU A 21 6.80 1.21 -4.14
CA GLU A 21 6.66 2.66 -4.30
C GLU A 21 5.35 3.20 -3.71
N ILE A 22 4.24 2.46 -3.86
CA ILE A 22 2.95 2.81 -3.23
C ILE A 22 3.10 2.84 -1.71
N ALA A 23 3.73 1.82 -1.12
CA ALA A 23 3.93 1.77 0.32
C ALA A 23 4.83 2.90 0.82
N LYS A 24 5.96 3.17 0.13
CA LYS A 24 6.84 4.31 0.47
C LYS A 24 6.07 5.62 0.42
N LYS A 25 5.26 5.83 -0.61
CA LYS A 25 4.50 7.07 -0.78
C LYS A 25 3.42 7.21 0.30
N ALA A 26 2.77 6.12 0.67
CA ALA A 26 1.77 6.10 1.73
C ALA A 26 2.39 6.45 3.08
N VAL A 27 3.53 5.82 3.40
CA VAL A 27 4.27 6.05 4.64
C VAL A 27 4.94 7.43 4.67
N SER A 28 5.46 7.92 3.55
CA SER A 28 6.00 9.28 3.44
C SER A 28 4.92 10.36 3.58
N GLY A 29 3.65 10.01 3.40
CA GLY A 29 2.51 10.89 3.65
C GLY A 29 2.13 11.00 5.13
N LEU A 30 2.60 10.07 5.97
CA LEU A 30 2.41 10.13 7.42
C LEU A 30 3.40 11.13 8.03
N LYS A 31 2.98 11.77 9.13
CA LYS A 31 3.88 12.62 9.90
C LYS A 31 4.99 11.76 10.51
N GLN A 32 6.25 12.21 10.40
CA GLN A 32 7.48 11.50 10.79
C GLN A 32 7.56 11.02 12.25
N ALA A 33 6.58 11.32 13.11
CA ALA A 33 6.72 11.19 14.57
C ALA A 33 5.78 10.16 15.23
N ASP A 34 4.81 9.60 14.51
CA ASP A 34 3.86 8.66 15.10
C ASP A 34 4.27 7.22 14.81
N ASP A 35 4.23 6.37 15.84
CA ASP A 35 4.35 4.93 15.68
C ASP A 35 3.08 4.41 14.98
N PHE A 36 3.25 3.60 13.94
CA PHE A 36 2.12 3.07 13.16
C PHE A 36 2.24 1.57 12.88
N THR A 37 1.09 0.92 12.76
CA THR A 37 0.97 -0.49 12.42
C THR A 37 0.64 -0.62 10.94
N LEU A 38 1.46 -1.36 10.21
CA LEU A 38 1.31 -1.57 8.78
C LEU A 38 0.73 -2.96 8.54
N ARG A 39 -0.57 -3.03 8.27
CA ARG A 39 -1.29 -4.27 7.95
C ARG A 39 -1.18 -4.59 6.46
N VAL A 40 -0.73 -5.80 6.16
CA VAL A 40 -0.59 -6.32 4.80
C VAL A 40 -1.13 -7.73 4.71
N SER A 41 -1.45 -8.17 3.49
CA SER A 41 -1.85 -9.55 3.27
C SER A 41 -0.71 -10.51 3.62
N ARG A 42 -1.06 -11.78 3.87
CA ARG A 42 -0.07 -12.82 4.17
C ARG A 42 1.00 -12.99 3.08
N GLY A 43 0.63 -12.84 1.82
CA GLY A 43 1.56 -12.97 0.69
C GLY A 43 2.62 -11.87 0.71
N GLU A 44 2.19 -10.64 0.92
CA GLU A 44 3.07 -9.47 0.92
C GLU A 44 3.89 -9.41 2.21
N PHE A 45 3.32 -9.83 3.34
CA PHE A 45 4.06 -9.95 4.58
C PHE A 45 5.25 -10.91 4.42
N ASP A 46 5.00 -12.10 3.86
CA ASP A 46 6.02 -13.12 3.65
C ASP A 46 7.08 -12.69 2.62
N LYS A 47 6.70 -11.87 1.64
CA LYS A 47 7.55 -11.44 0.53
C LYS A 47 8.39 -10.19 0.84
N TYR A 48 7.80 -9.19 1.47
CA TYR A 48 8.41 -7.86 1.67
C TYR A 48 8.66 -7.51 3.14
N PHE A 49 7.93 -8.09 4.09
CA PHE A 49 7.98 -7.71 5.50
C PHE A 49 8.55 -8.80 6.42
N LYS A 50 9.07 -9.90 5.86
CA LYS A 50 9.78 -10.95 6.61
C LYS A 50 10.91 -10.42 7.49
N ASP A 51 11.60 -9.38 7.02
CA ASP A 51 12.70 -8.72 7.73
C ASP A 51 12.20 -7.48 8.53
N GLY A 52 10.92 -7.45 8.91
CA GLY A 52 10.33 -6.29 9.58
C GLY A 52 10.18 -5.05 8.68
N GLY A 53 10.23 -5.24 7.36
CA GLY A 53 10.07 -4.16 6.37
C GLY A 53 11.27 -3.24 6.25
N GLN A 54 12.50 -3.73 6.43
CA GLN A 54 13.73 -2.93 6.38
C GLN A 54 13.81 -2.01 5.15
N TRP A 55 13.45 -2.51 3.96
CA TRP A 55 13.46 -1.73 2.70
C TRP A 55 12.57 -0.47 2.75
N LEU A 56 11.51 -0.49 3.55
CA LEU A 56 10.59 0.63 3.72
C LEU A 56 11.20 1.66 4.68
N ARG A 57 11.89 1.20 5.75
CA ARG A 57 12.66 2.07 6.66
C ARG A 57 13.86 2.73 5.99
N GLU A 58 14.53 2.00 5.10
CA GLU A 58 15.65 2.57 4.34
C GLU A 58 15.18 3.52 3.24
N GLY A 59 13.97 3.27 2.71
CA GLY A 59 13.36 4.07 1.66
C GLY A 59 12.55 5.27 2.15
N THR A 60 12.28 5.38 3.45
CA THR A 60 11.44 6.44 4.03
C THR A 60 12.01 6.88 5.38
N ASP A 61 11.98 8.18 5.66
CA ASP A 61 12.40 8.74 6.96
C ASP A 61 11.24 8.65 7.99
N CYS A 62 10.54 7.52 8.00
CA CYS A 62 9.35 7.33 8.83
C CYS A 62 9.70 6.97 10.26
N GLY A 63 8.75 7.20 11.18
CA GLY A 63 8.84 6.78 12.57
C GLY A 63 8.90 5.25 12.75
N GLY A 64 8.82 4.80 13.99
CA GLY A 64 8.69 3.38 14.30
C GLY A 64 7.44 2.80 13.64
N PHE A 65 7.58 1.67 12.94
CA PHE A 65 6.40 0.94 12.49
C PHE A 65 6.49 -0.54 12.80
N GLU A 66 5.35 -1.20 12.92
CA GLU A 66 5.25 -2.64 13.03
C GLU A 66 4.46 -3.19 11.84
N ALA A 67 5.09 -4.04 11.03
CA ALA A 67 4.36 -4.74 9.99
C ALA A 67 3.60 -5.92 10.63
N VAL A 68 2.32 -6.05 10.34
CA VAL A 68 1.50 -7.17 10.78
C VAL A 68 0.80 -7.85 9.60
N CYS A 69 0.76 -9.17 9.66
CA CYS A 69 0.05 -9.98 8.68
C CYS A 69 -1.43 -10.01 9.03
N ASP A 70 -2.27 -9.45 8.16
CA ASP A 70 -3.72 -9.53 8.27
C ASP A 70 -4.29 -10.47 7.19
N PRO A 71 -4.82 -11.65 7.57
CA PRO A 71 -5.34 -12.61 6.61
C PRO A 71 -6.69 -12.21 5.99
N SER A 72 -7.35 -11.16 6.51
CA SER A 72 -8.59 -10.62 5.93
C SER A 72 -8.33 -9.67 4.74
N LEU A 73 -7.07 -9.25 4.56
CA LEU A 73 -6.67 -8.36 3.48
C LEU A 73 -6.39 -9.11 2.18
N GLU A 74 -6.88 -8.55 1.09
CA GLU A 74 -6.63 -9.07 -0.26
C GLU A 74 -5.18 -8.82 -0.72
N PRO A 75 -4.66 -9.62 -1.65
CA PRO A 75 -3.35 -9.37 -2.24
C PRO A 75 -3.24 -7.97 -2.87
N GLY A 76 -2.20 -7.23 -2.54
CA GLY A 76 -2.00 -5.84 -2.95
C GLY A 76 -2.65 -4.82 -2.00
N ALA A 77 -3.30 -5.27 -0.93
CA ALA A 77 -3.77 -4.39 0.14
C ALA A 77 -2.60 -3.89 1.00
N LEU A 78 -2.75 -2.66 1.47
CA LEU A 78 -1.84 -2.00 2.39
C LEU A 78 -2.69 -1.08 3.25
N VAL A 79 -2.68 -1.29 4.56
CA VAL A 79 -3.39 -0.44 5.51
C VAL A 79 -2.40 0.00 6.57
N ILE A 80 -2.37 1.30 6.82
CA ILE A 80 -1.57 1.92 7.86
C ILE A 80 -2.55 2.33 8.95
N GLU A 81 -2.32 1.87 10.17
CA GLU A 81 -3.06 2.26 11.36
C GLU A 81 -2.12 2.99 12.31
N SER A 82 -2.37 4.26 12.51
CA SER A 82 -1.75 5.07 13.56
C SER A 82 -2.76 5.29 14.70
N ASP A 83 -2.32 5.84 15.83
CA ASP A 83 -3.22 6.17 16.95
C ASP A 83 -4.30 7.21 16.56
N ASP A 84 -3.96 8.10 15.61
CA ASP A 84 -4.84 9.18 15.15
C ASP A 84 -5.76 8.78 13.98
N GLU A 85 -5.29 7.93 13.06
CA GLU A 85 -6.01 7.60 11.82
C GLU A 85 -5.67 6.24 11.21
N ILE A 86 -6.61 5.70 10.42
CA ILE A 86 -6.43 4.51 9.59
C ILE A 86 -6.40 4.93 8.11
N VAL A 87 -5.26 4.76 7.46
CA VAL A 87 -5.05 5.05 6.04
C VAL A 87 -5.01 3.75 5.25
N ASN A 88 -6.01 3.56 4.38
CA ASN A 88 -5.94 2.51 3.36
C ASN A 88 -5.14 3.03 2.16
N ALA A 89 -4.03 2.38 1.85
CA ALA A 89 -3.15 2.71 0.73
C ALA A 89 -2.99 1.55 -0.25
N GLY A 90 -3.88 0.54 -0.19
CA GLY A 90 -3.85 -0.61 -1.07
C GLY A 90 -3.93 -0.21 -2.55
N VAL A 91 -3.38 -1.08 -3.39
CA VAL A 91 -3.37 -0.91 -4.86
C VAL A 91 -4.78 -0.65 -5.40
N ALA A 92 -5.78 -1.35 -4.86
CA ALA A 92 -7.19 -1.18 -5.23
C ALA A 92 -7.69 0.27 -5.02
N LEU A 93 -7.31 0.92 -3.92
CA LEU A 93 -7.73 2.30 -3.65
C LEU A 93 -7.01 3.32 -4.56
N GLN A 94 -5.74 3.08 -4.88
CA GLN A 94 -5.01 3.94 -5.82
C GLN A 94 -5.62 3.86 -7.23
N LEU A 95 -6.05 2.66 -7.65
CA LEU A 95 -6.77 2.47 -8.90
C LEU A 95 -8.13 3.15 -8.88
N GLU A 96 -8.88 3.06 -7.78
CA GLU A 96 -10.16 3.72 -7.63
C GLU A 96 -10.03 5.25 -7.69
N LYS A 97 -9.05 5.84 -7.00
CA LYS A 97 -8.77 7.29 -7.08
C LYS A 97 -8.39 7.73 -8.50
N THR A 98 -7.59 6.93 -9.19
CA THR A 98 -7.22 7.21 -10.59
C THR A 98 -8.45 7.15 -11.49
N ARG A 99 -9.34 6.19 -11.28
CA ARG A 99 -10.61 6.07 -11.99
C ARG A 99 -11.49 7.31 -11.78
N GLN A 100 -11.68 7.72 -10.52
CA GLN A 100 -12.47 8.90 -10.19
C GLN A 100 -11.91 10.17 -10.85
N TYR A 101 -10.59 10.37 -10.80
CA TYR A 101 -9.95 11.54 -11.41
C TYR A 101 -10.04 11.57 -12.94
N LEU A 102 -10.11 10.40 -13.58
CA LEU A 102 -10.36 10.29 -15.03
C LEU A 102 -11.84 10.54 -15.36
N GLU A 103 -12.77 10.08 -14.53
CA GLU A 103 -14.20 10.35 -14.71
C GLU A 103 -14.53 11.84 -14.51
N GLU A 104 -13.88 12.51 -13.56
CA GLU A 104 -14.07 13.95 -13.30
C GLU A 104 -13.53 14.86 -14.43
N GLN A 105 -12.51 14.42 -15.18
CA GLN A 105 -11.97 15.18 -16.31
C GLN A 105 -12.73 14.95 -17.63
N VAL A 106 -13.60 13.95 -17.69
CA VAL A 106 -14.40 13.60 -18.87
C VAL A 106 -15.88 13.99 -18.68
N GLY A 107 -16.22 14.58 -17.52
CA GLY A 107 -17.55 15.10 -17.17
C GLY A 107 -17.82 16.52 -17.64
#